data_AF-A0A1Y1VXI7-F1
#
_entry.id   AF-A0A1Y1VXI7-F1
#
_cell.length_a   1.000
_cell.length_b   1.000
_cell.length_c   1.000
_cell.angle_alpha   90.00
_cell.angle_beta   90.00
_cell.angle_gamma   90.00
#
_symmetry.space_group_name_H-M   'P 1'
#
loop_
_entity.id
_entity.type
_entity.pdbx_description
1 polymer ?
#
loop_
_entity_poly.entity_id
_entity_poly.type
_entity_poly.pdbx_seq_one_letter_code
_entity_poly.pdbx_strand_id
1 'polypeptide(L)'
;MLFNNGCSDPRLAGLITWSLCRFPEPTLATTRGALQVVQAMSTSDAARLWELVEPSFVAEMAKSLELERIRYKWTGILAAVASGINAEEVSQEKKSDVLVSMALAAHHPAVLKESGRSSFWIETILRARADPGELCHGFLAALRQAIELAMQGSSEGGQAQFDSAVNLIKDLVFIGSDSVALRLLEFARESINPDSLSLVSQHDIAVWRTPKDQLLEDPVVEKERAKQGGKNKKDDWEAQLREELARKHNKVRKLTSEEQEMVDKQWAKENAARAKVEAAYHGLTCGLATVRAVVRGSLSVASTCMLELVRIVVERAVIGGGSVSEALAGEAIRDTLLDMSKAADGLEEALRTPIAMGLLRRARLCQRDPPGLAVRVHGGPGHASVLQPARQLRAPATAFGRVQLFVPVHAGDL
;
A
#
# COMPACT_ATOMS: atom_id res chain seq x y z
N MET A 1 -25.51 40.40 -2.05
CA MET A 1 -26.07 41.24 -3.14
C MET A 1 -25.33 41.01 -4.47
N LEU A 2 -25.08 39.75 -4.85
CA LEU A 2 -24.59 39.38 -6.20
C LEU A 2 -25.02 37.94 -6.48
N PHE A 3 -26.30 37.69 -6.78
CA PHE A 3 -26.75 36.44 -7.41
C PHE A 3 -28.08 36.71 -8.09
N ASN A 4 -28.00 37.23 -9.31
CA ASN A 4 -29.12 37.17 -10.24
C ASN A 4 -28.52 36.99 -11.63
N ASN A 5 -28.24 35.73 -12.00
CA ASN A 5 -28.00 35.34 -13.38
C ASN A 5 -28.43 33.88 -13.56
N GLY A 6 -29.65 33.71 -14.07
CA GLY A 6 -29.91 32.71 -15.11
C GLY A 6 -30.20 31.26 -14.73
N CYS A 7 -30.61 30.94 -13.51
CA CYS A 7 -31.27 29.65 -13.25
C CYS A 7 -32.78 29.81 -13.47
N SER A 8 -33.36 29.06 -14.41
CA SER A 8 -34.80 29.13 -14.75
C SER A 8 -35.70 28.75 -13.56
N ASP A 9 -35.15 28.09 -12.54
CA ASP A 9 -35.80 27.89 -11.25
C ASP A 9 -34.85 28.28 -10.10
N PRO A 10 -35.02 29.47 -9.48
CA PRO A 10 -34.19 29.91 -8.35
C PRO A 10 -34.32 29.03 -7.11
N ARG A 11 -35.30 28.12 -7.05
CA ARG A 11 -35.46 27.15 -5.95
C ARG A 11 -34.44 26.01 -6.05
N LEU A 12 -34.03 25.65 -7.26
CA LEU A 12 -33.08 24.56 -7.53
C LEU A 12 -31.65 24.96 -7.17
N ALA A 13 -31.21 26.16 -7.59
CA ALA A 13 -29.94 26.75 -7.16
C ALA A 13 -29.92 26.93 -5.63
N GLY A 14 -31.01 27.44 -5.04
CA GLY A 14 -31.16 27.55 -3.59
C GLY A 14 -31.08 26.21 -2.87
N LEU A 15 -31.66 25.13 -3.41
CA LEU A 15 -31.62 23.80 -2.80
C LEU A 15 -30.22 23.18 -2.86
N ILE A 16 -29.50 23.34 -3.97
CA ILE A 16 -28.13 22.81 -4.15
C ILE A 16 -27.16 23.54 -3.21
N THR A 17 -27.21 24.87 -3.15
CA THR A 17 -26.35 25.65 -2.23
C THR A 17 -26.75 25.44 -0.76
N TRP A 18 -28.04 25.28 -0.44
CA TRP A 18 -28.52 25.00 0.92
C TRP A 18 -28.15 23.59 1.40
N SER A 19 -28.14 22.60 0.50
CA SER A 19 -27.76 21.22 0.80
C SER A 19 -26.25 21.01 0.91
N LEU A 20 -25.45 21.76 0.16
CA LEU A 20 -23.99 21.59 0.09
C LEU A 20 -23.19 22.43 1.09
N CYS A 21 -23.71 23.59 1.55
CA CYS A 21 -22.90 24.54 2.33
C CYS A 21 -23.23 24.63 3.83
N ARG A 22 -24.25 23.93 4.36
CA ARG A 22 -24.74 24.20 5.74
C ARG A 22 -24.96 23.01 6.66
N PHE A 23 -24.66 21.79 6.24
CA PHE A 23 -24.73 20.62 7.11
C PHE A 23 -23.34 19.99 7.29
N PRO A 24 -22.79 19.95 8.51
CA PRO A 24 -21.55 19.23 8.79
C PRO A 24 -21.71 17.70 8.67
N GLU A 25 -22.94 17.20 8.47
CA GLU A 25 -23.22 15.79 8.15
C GLU A 25 -24.29 15.68 7.03
N PRO A 26 -23.96 15.13 5.85
CA PRO A 26 -24.94 14.97 4.78
C PRO A 26 -25.96 13.87 5.11
N THR A 27 -27.22 14.25 5.31
CA THR A 27 -28.32 13.29 5.51
C THR A 27 -28.79 12.68 4.18
N LEU A 28 -29.37 11.46 4.26
CA LEU A 28 -29.75 10.64 3.09
C LEU A 28 -30.77 11.29 2.15
N ALA A 29 -31.64 12.16 2.69
CA ALA A 29 -32.60 12.94 1.91
C ALA A 29 -31.89 13.99 1.05
N THR A 30 -30.85 14.59 1.59
CA THR A 30 -30.06 15.68 0.99
C THR A 30 -29.25 15.18 -0.21
N THR A 31 -28.59 14.03 -0.06
CA THR A 31 -27.86 13.36 -1.16
C THR A 31 -28.79 12.70 -2.19
N ARG A 32 -30.06 12.44 -1.86
CA ARG A 32 -31.07 11.92 -2.81
C ARG A 32 -31.65 13.06 -3.65
N GLY A 33 -31.90 14.22 -3.03
CA GLY A 33 -32.29 15.44 -3.72
C GLY A 33 -31.23 15.90 -4.72
N ALA A 34 -29.96 15.98 -4.30
CA ALA A 34 -28.87 16.35 -5.20
C ALA A 34 -28.73 15.41 -6.41
N LEU A 35 -28.88 14.08 -6.20
CA LEU A 35 -28.78 13.10 -7.28
C LEU A 35 -29.99 13.14 -8.24
N GLN A 36 -31.20 13.30 -7.72
CA GLN A 36 -32.41 13.44 -8.57
C GLN A 36 -32.36 14.72 -9.40
N VAL A 37 -31.77 15.78 -8.83
CA VAL A 37 -31.51 17.03 -9.54
C VAL A 37 -30.47 16.81 -10.64
N VAL A 38 -29.31 16.19 -10.34
CA VAL A 38 -28.27 15.88 -11.35
C VAL A 38 -28.78 14.94 -12.45
N GLN A 39 -29.64 13.97 -12.11
CA GLN A 39 -30.23 13.03 -13.08
C GLN A 39 -31.35 13.66 -13.93
N ALA A 40 -32.02 14.70 -13.43
CA ALA A 40 -33.05 15.42 -14.16
C ALA A 40 -32.51 16.64 -14.95
N MET A 41 -31.22 16.94 -14.82
CA MET A 41 -30.58 18.10 -15.45
C MET A 41 -30.29 17.86 -16.93
N SER A 42 -30.51 18.90 -17.73
CA SER A 42 -30.08 18.92 -19.12
C SER A 42 -28.54 18.98 -19.19
N THR A 43 -27.95 18.62 -20.33
CA THR A 43 -26.49 18.72 -20.56
C THR A 43 -25.94 20.14 -20.34
N SER A 44 -26.77 21.17 -20.55
CA SER A 44 -26.45 22.58 -20.29
C SER A 44 -26.40 22.92 -18.79
N ASP A 45 -27.24 22.29 -17.97
CA ASP A 45 -27.29 22.54 -16.52
C ASP A 45 -26.16 21.79 -15.78
N ALA A 46 -25.72 20.64 -16.29
CA ALA A 46 -24.54 19.93 -15.79
C ALA A 46 -23.24 20.74 -15.93
N ALA A 47 -23.12 21.51 -17.02
CA ALA A 47 -22.01 22.44 -17.24
C ALA A 47 -22.01 23.65 -16.27
N ARG A 48 -23.13 23.95 -15.61
CA ARG A 48 -23.25 25.04 -14.62
C ARG A 48 -23.03 24.58 -13.19
N LEU A 49 -23.43 23.35 -12.86
CA LEU A 49 -22.99 22.68 -11.63
C LEU A 49 -21.45 22.65 -11.52
N TRP A 50 -20.78 22.63 -12.66
CA TRP A 50 -19.33 22.61 -12.77
C TRP A 50 -18.64 23.87 -12.23
N GLU A 51 -19.25 25.05 -12.33
CA GLU A 51 -18.70 26.27 -11.70
C GLU A 51 -18.71 26.19 -10.16
N LEU A 52 -19.44 25.22 -9.58
CA LEU A 52 -19.58 25.01 -8.13
C LEU A 52 -18.77 23.82 -7.61
N VAL A 53 -18.25 22.94 -8.49
CA VAL A 53 -17.47 21.77 -8.11
C VAL A 53 -15.99 22.12 -8.13
N GLU A 54 -15.48 22.67 -7.03
CA GLU A 54 -14.04 22.88 -6.89
C GLU A 54 -13.26 21.55 -6.82
N PRO A 55 -11.98 21.51 -7.23
CA PRO A 55 -11.09 20.38 -6.98
C PRO A 55 -11.02 19.97 -5.50
N SER A 56 -11.18 20.92 -4.59
CA SER A 56 -11.28 20.70 -3.15
C SER A 56 -12.49 19.83 -2.78
N PHE A 57 -13.61 19.96 -3.50
CA PHE A 57 -14.80 19.14 -3.29
C PHE A 57 -14.58 17.68 -3.70
N VAL A 58 -13.87 17.43 -4.81
CA VAL A 58 -13.54 16.05 -5.24
C VAL A 58 -12.59 15.38 -4.23
N ALA A 59 -11.65 16.14 -3.67
CA ALA A 59 -10.77 15.66 -2.59
C ALA A 59 -11.54 15.39 -1.28
N GLU A 60 -12.48 16.25 -0.91
CA GLU A 60 -13.34 16.07 0.27
C GLU A 60 -14.34 14.91 0.09
N MET A 61 -14.82 14.71 -1.15
CA MET A 61 -15.62 13.55 -1.54
C MET A 61 -14.83 12.24 -1.41
N ALA A 62 -13.54 12.25 -1.80
CA ALA A 62 -12.68 11.07 -1.67
C ALA A 62 -12.50 10.63 -0.21
N LYS A 63 -12.48 11.58 0.73
CA LYS A 63 -12.49 11.30 2.18
C LYS A 63 -13.83 10.75 2.68
N SER A 64 -14.94 11.09 2.02
CA SER A 64 -16.30 10.75 2.43
C SER A 64 -16.80 9.38 1.90
N LEU A 65 -15.99 8.67 1.10
CA LEU A 65 -16.32 7.38 0.47
C LEU A 65 -16.50 6.19 1.44
N GLU A 66 -16.19 6.39 2.72
CA GLU A 66 -16.26 5.40 3.79
C GLU A 66 -17.71 5.03 4.18
N LEU A 67 -18.68 5.91 3.91
CA LEU A 67 -20.07 5.68 4.28
C LEU A 67 -20.73 4.65 3.34
N GLU A 68 -20.97 3.45 3.86
CA GLU A 68 -21.65 2.31 3.19
C GLU A 68 -22.93 2.69 2.42
N ARG A 69 -23.60 3.76 2.86
CA ARG A 69 -24.85 4.27 2.29
C ARG A 69 -24.70 5.09 1.00
N ILE A 70 -23.49 5.54 0.65
CA ILE A 70 -23.26 6.42 -0.52
C ILE A 70 -22.72 5.64 -1.73
N ARG A 71 -22.32 4.36 -1.55
CA ARG A 71 -21.70 3.50 -2.58
C ARG A 71 -22.41 3.63 -3.95
N TYR A 72 -23.69 3.27 -4.03
CA TYR A 72 -24.54 3.24 -5.23
C TYR A 72 -24.73 4.55 -6.03
N LYS A 73 -24.07 5.64 -5.64
CA LYS A 73 -24.22 6.96 -6.26
C LYS A 73 -22.94 7.45 -6.93
N TRP A 74 -21.79 6.87 -6.60
CA TRP A 74 -20.50 7.41 -7.04
C TRP A 74 -20.22 7.14 -8.50
N THR A 75 -20.48 5.92 -8.98
CA THR A 75 -20.35 5.58 -10.41
C THR A 75 -21.23 6.49 -11.28
N GLY A 76 -22.45 6.77 -10.82
CA GLY A 76 -23.39 7.68 -11.46
C GLY A 76 -22.93 9.14 -11.46
N ILE A 77 -22.41 9.66 -10.34
CA ILE A 77 -21.87 11.04 -10.26
C ILE A 77 -20.66 11.18 -11.17
N LEU A 78 -19.70 10.26 -11.10
CA LEU A 78 -18.50 10.33 -11.94
C LEU A 78 -18.85 10.20 -13.43
N ALA A 79 -19.83 9.35 -13.78
CA ALA A 79 -20.32 9.24 -15.16
C ALA A 79 -21.08 10.48 -15.63
N ALA A 80 -21.87 11.12 -14.76
CA ALA A 80 -22.54 12.38 -15.05
C ALA A 80 -21.52 13.51 -15.28
N VAL A 81 -20.47 13.58 -14.44
CA VAL A 81 -19.36 14.52 -14.59
C VAL A 81 -18.65 14.29 -15.93
N ALA A 82 -18.30 13.04 -16.26
CA ALA A 82 -17.73 12.69 -17.56
C ALA A 82 -18.60 13.14 -18.75
N SER A 83 -19.92 13.04 -18.60
CA SER A 83 -20.89 13.42 -19.63
C SER A 83 -21.03 14.93 -19.75
N GLY A 84 -20.95 15.68 -18.64
CA GLY A 84 -20.96 17.14 -18.64
C GLY A 84 -19.71 17.78 -19.25
N ILE A 85 -18.53 17.18 -19.00
CA ILE A 85 -17.23 17.63 -19.54
C ILE A 85 -17.18 17.52 -21.08
N ASN A 86 -18.05 16.70 -21.68
CA ASN A 86 -18.16 16.59 -23.14
C ASN A 86 -18.82 17.77 -23.82
N ALA A 87 -19.41 18.72 -23.09
CA ALA A 87 -19.99 19.92 -23.70
C ALA A 87 -18.93 20.65 -24.56
N GLU A 88 -19.34 21.10 -25.75
CA GLU A 88 -18.44 21.78 -26.72
C GLU A 88 -17.82 23.06 -26.14
N GLU A 89 -18.45 23.65 -25.13
CA GLU A 89 -18.03 24.88 -24.47
C GLU A 89 -16.86 24.69 -23.49
N VAL A 90 -16.52 23.44 -23.11
CA VAL A 90 -15.44 23.16 -22.15
C VAL A 90 -14.11 23.00 -22.88
N SER A 91 -13.11 23.83 -22.53
CA SER A 91 -11.76 23.73 -23.11
C SER A 91 -11.08 22.41 -22.75
N GLN A 92 -10.25 21.89 -23.66
CA GLN A 92 -9.53 20.62 -23.45
C GLN A 92 -8.66 20.60 -22.19
N GLU A 93 -8.00 21.71 -21.87
CA GLU A 93 -7.22 21.87 -20.63
C GLU A 93 -8.07 21.61 -19.39
N LYS A 94 -9.26 22.23 -19.32
CA LYS A 94 -10.21 22.00 -18.23
C LYS A 94 -10.68 20.56 -18.20
N LYS A 95 -10.91 19.90 -19.35
CA LYS A 95 -11.30 18.47 -19.36
C LYS A 95 -10.23 17.62 -18.68
N SER A 96 -8.97 17.84 -19.03
CA SER A 96 -7.83 17.11 -18.50
C SER A 96 -7.68 17.33 -17.00
N ASP A 97 -7.76 18.58 -16.51
CA ASP A 97 -7.66 18.89 -15.08
C ASP A 97 -8.68 18.12 -14.23
N VAL A 98 -9.91 17.99 -14.74
CA VAL A 98 -10.98 17.30 -14.04
C VAL A 98 -10.78 15.80 -14.05
N LEU A 99 -10.45 15.25 -15.20
CA LEU A 99 -10.15 13.82 -15.34
C LEU A 99 -8.98 13.43 -14.42
N VAL A 100 -7.95 14.27 -14.31
CA VAL A 100 -6.83 14.08 -13.37
C VAL A 100 -7.31 14.14 -11.92
N SER A 101 -8.11 15.15 -11.57
CA SER A 101 -8.64 15.32 -10.21
C SER A 101 -9.54 14.15 -9.78
N MET A 102 -10.23 13.51 -10.72
CA MET A 102 -11.09 12.35 -10.48
C MET A 102 -10.32 11.01 -10.44
N ALA A 103 -9.04 10.99 -10.79
CA ALA A 103 -8.29 9.75 -10.99
C ALA A 103 -8.34 8.84 -9.75
N LEU A 104 -7.97 9.35 -8.57
CA LEU A 104 -8.00 8.54 -7.35
C LEU A 104 -9.41 8.03 -6.99
N ALA A 105 -10.41 8.90 -7.06
CA ALA A 105 -11.80 8.53 -6.74
C ALA A 105 -12.32 7.42 -7.68
N ALA A 106 -11.97 7.49 -8.97
CA ALA A 106 -12.33 6.49 -9.96
C ALA A 106 -11.67 5.12 -9.73
N HIS A 107 -10.53 5.09 -9.04
CA HIS A 107 -9.79 3.86 -8.67
C HIS A 107 -10.12 3.34 -7.27
N HIS A 108 -11.04 3.99 -6.55
CA HIS A 108 -11.43 3.57 -5.22
C HIS A 108 -12.03 2.15 -5.23
N PRO A 109 -11.64 1.25 -4.31
CA PRO A 109 -12.11 -0.14 -4.31
C PRO A 109 -13.64 -0.29 -4.34
N ALA A 110 -14.36 0.60 -3.65
CA ALA A 110 -15.82 0.61 -3.68
C ALA A 110 -16.40 0.94 -5.07
N VAL A 111 -15.79 1.89 -5.79
CA VAL A 111 -16.21 2.32 -7.13
C VAL A 111 -15.91 1.22 -8.16
N LEU A 112 -14.73 0.60 -8.08
CA LEU A 112 -14.36 -0.52 -8.94
C LEU A 112 -15.27 -1.73 -8.72
N LYS A 113 -15.54 -2.08 -7.45
CA LYS A 113 -16.44 -3.18 -7.10
C LYS A 113 -17.85 -2.98 -7.62
N GLU A 114 -18.40 -1.77 -7.49
CA GLU A 114 -19.76 -1.46 -7.94
C GLU A 114 -19.87 -1.40 -9.46
N SER A 115 -18.91 -0.74 -10.11
CA SER A 115 -18.93 -0.63 -11.57
C SER A 115 -18.73 -1.97 -12.26
N GLY A 116 -18.19 -2.98 -11.56
CA GLY A 116 -17.84 -4.29 -12.11
C GLY A 116 -16.71 -4.20 -13.15
N ARG A 117 -16.00 -3.07 -13.20
CA ARG A 117 -14.99 -2.74 -14.21
C ARG A 117 -13.61 -2.68 -13.57
N SER A 118 -12.61 -3.13 -14.32
CA SER A 118 -11.21 -3.07 -13.90
C SER A 118 -10.61 -1.67 -13.99
N SER A 119 -11.11 -0.82 -14.91
CA SER A 119 -10.65 0.55 -15.12
C SER A 119 -11.79 1.52 -15.46
N PHE A 120 -12.49 2.01 -14.44
CA PHE A 120 -13.58 2.97 -14.61
C PHE A 120 -13.09 4.35 -15.11
N TRP A 121 -11.86 4.72 -14.73
CA TRP A 121 -11.25 6.00 -15.11
C TRP A 121 -10.93 6.08 -16.60
N ILE A 122 -10.32 5.05 -17.19
CA ILE A 122 -10.00 5.01 -18.63
C ILE A 122 -11.28 5.19 -19.46
N GLU A 123 -12.35 4.47 -19.11
CA GLU A 123 -13.62 4.62 -19.81
C GLU A 123 -14.20 6.03 -19.69
N THR A 124 -14.00 6.67 -18.54
CA THR A 124 -14.42 8.05 -18.31
C THR A 124 -13.65 9.02 -19.20
N ILE A 125 -12.33 8.85 -19.31
CA ILE A 125 -11.47 9.65 -20.23
C ILE A 125 -11.93 9.47 -21.68
N LEU A 126 -12.13 8.21 -22.11
CA LEU A 126 -12.56 7.90 -23.48
C LEU A 126 -13.95 8.48 -23.79
N ARG A 127 -14.88 8.40 -22.84
CA ARG A 127 -16.19 9.05 -22.98
C ARG A 127 -16.04 10.55 -23.11
N ALA A 128 -15.12 11.17 -22.37
CA ALA A 128 -14.81 12.60 -22.44
C ALA A 128 -14.10 13.04 -23.75
N ARG A 129 -13.87 12.09 -24.68
CA ARG A 129 -13.15 12.30 -25.95
C ARG A 129 -11.73 12.86 -25.75
N ALA A 130 -11.09 12.48 -24.65
CA ALA A 130 -9.68 12.78 -24.38
C ALA A 130 -8.83 11.52 -24.62
N ASP A 131 -7.54 11.72 -24.90
CA ASP A 131 -6.59 10.63 -25.06
C ASP A 131 -5.97 10.25 -23.70
N PRO A 132 -6.14 9.00 -23.22
CA PRO A 132 -5.56 8.57 -21.95
C PRO A 132 -4.04 8.64 -21.91
N GLY A 133 -3.37 8.39 -23.04
CA GLY A 133 -1.92 8.44 -23.16
C GLY A 133 -1.38 9.86 -23.01
N GLU A 134 -1.95 10.82 -23.73
CA GLU A 134 -1.62 12.25 -23.60
C GLU A 134 -1.87 12.75 -22.18
N LEU A 135 -2.98 12.33 -21.56
CA LEU A 135 -3.29 12.72 -20.19
C LEU A 135 -2.29 12.14 -19.19
N CYS A 136 -1.91 10.87 -19.35
CA CYS A 136 -0.89 10.24 -18.51
C CYS A 136 0.46 10.96 -18.62
N HIS A 137 0.91 11.31 -19.82
CA HIS A 137 2.21 11.97 -20.00
C HIS A 137 2.18 13.44 -19.60
N GLY A 138 1.12 14.18 -19.96
CA GLY A 138 0.98 15.61 -19.68
C GLY A 138 0.80 15.92 -18.20
N PHE A 139 0.16 15.03 -17.45
CA PHE A 139 -0.20 15.26 -16.05
C PHE A 139 0.46 14.28 -15.07
N LEU A 140 1.51 13.58 -15.49
CA LEU A 140 2.20 12.58 -14.66
C LEU A 140 2.67 13.15 -13.32
N ALA A 141 3.13 14.40 -13.29
CA ALA A 141 3.57 15.05 -12.05
C ALA A 141 2.42 15.25 -11.06
N ALA A 142 1.26 15.72 -11.53
CA ALA A 142 0.06 15.91 -10.69
C ALA A 142 -0.51 14.56 -10.22
N LEU A 143 -0.57 13.57 -11.11
CA LEU A 143 -1.01 12.22 -10.78
C LEU A 143 -0.07 11.56 -9.75
N ARG A 144 1.25 11.72 -9.92
CA ARG A 144 2.26 11.25 -8.96
C ARG A 144 2.06 11.91 -7.59
N GLN A 145 1.86 13.24 -7.54
CA GLN A 145 1.61 13.93 -6.28
C GLN A 145 0.33 13.40 -5.59
N ALA A 146 -0.73 13.16 -6.35
CA ALA A 146 -1.96 12.58 -5.82
C ALA A 146 -1.73 11.16 -5.26
N ILE A 147 -0.97 10.32 -5.98
CA ILE A 147 -0.55 8.98 -5.52
C ILE A 147 0.23 9.08 -4.21
N GLU A 148 1.23 9.97 -4.14
CA GLU A 148 2.06 10.16 -2.95
C GLU A 148 1.21 10.52 -1.73
N LEU A 149 0.30 11.48 -1.87
CA LEU A 149 -0.61 11.91 -0.80
C LEU A 149 -1.56 10.78 -0.37
N ALA A 150 -2.13 10.04 -1.33
CA ALA A 150 -3.03 8.93 -1.05
C ALA A 150 -2.33 7.75 -0.37
N MET A 151 -1.06 7.52 -0.68
CA MET A 151 -0.28 6.46 -0.04
C MET A 151 0.19 6.85 1.37
N GLN A 152 0.36 8.14 1.67
CA GLN A 152 0.78 8.66 2.99
C GLN A 152 -0.33 8.69 4.07
N GLY A 153 -1.60 8.48 3.70
CA GLY A 153 -2.73 8.57 4.61
C GLY A 153 -2.68 7.53 5.75
N SER A 154 -2.55 7.98 7.00
CA SER A 154 -2.41 7.14 8.20
C SER A 154 -3.67 7.06 9.09
N SER A 155 -4.83 7.54 8.62
CA SER A 155 -6.09 7.55 9.37
C SER A 155 -6.96 6.31 9.10
N GLU A 156 -8.04 6.16 9.88
CA GLU A 156 -9.20 5.34 9.48
C GLU A 156 -9.61 5.75 8.05
N GLY A 157 -9.67 4.77 7.14
CA GLY A 157 -9.85 4.95 5.70
C GLY A 157 -8.59 5.08 4.83
N GLY A 158 -7.41 5.14 5.43
CA GLY A 158 -6.13 5.19 4.70
C GLY A 158 -5.91 4.00 3.76
N GLN A 159 -6.39 2.80 4.11
CA GLN A 159 -6.21 1.61 3.27
C GLN A 159 -6.93 1.74 1.92
N ALA A 160 -8.14 2.30 1.89
CA ALA A 160 -8.87 2.42 0.64
C ALA A 160 -8.24 3.47 -0.30
N GLN A 161 -7.67 4.53 0.27
CA GLN A 161 -6.89 5.53 -0.47
C GLN A 161 -5.59 4.93 -1.01
N PHE A 162 -4.88 4.16 -0.18
CA PHE A 162 -3.71 3.41 -0.58
C PHE A 162 -4.01 2.46 -1.74
N ASP A 163 -5.10 1.68 -1.65
CA ASP A 163 -5.53 0.78 -2.72
C ASP A 163 -5.93 1.55 -3.98
N SER A 164 -6.53 2.74 -3.84
CA SER A 164 -6.85 3.63 -4.97
C SER A 164 -5.59 4.05 -5.71
N ALA A 165 -4.55 4.45 -4.98
CA ALA A 165 -3.25 4.83 -5.54
C ALA A 165 -2.57 3.65 -6.25
N VAL A 166 -2.58 2.47 -5.63
CA VAL A 166 -2.04 1.23 -6.23
C VAL A 166 -2.76 0.86 -7.52
N ASN A 167 -4.09 0.96 -7.54
CA ASN A 167 -4.89 0.71 -8.75
C ASN A 167 -4.63 1.76 -9.83
N LEU A 168 -4.49 3.03 -9.45
CA LEU A 168 -4.13 4.09 -10.39
C LEU A 168 -2.76 3.85 -11.02
N ILE A 169 -1.72 3.50 -10.23
CA ILE A 169 -0.39 3.16 -10.76
C ILE A 169 -0.48 2.05 -11.81
N LYS A 170 -1.24 1.00 -11.52
CA LYS A 170 -1.44 -0.14 -12.43
C LYS A 170 -2.02 0.32 -13.78
N ASP A 171 -3.05 1.17 -13.74
CA ASP A 171 -3.68 1.68 -14.96
C ASP A 171 -2.78 2.69 -15.70
N LEU A 172 -2.03 3.53 -14.99
CA LEU A 172 -1.05 4.44 -15.59
C LEU A 172 0.06 3.67 -16.33
N VAL A 173 0.51 2.52 -15.80
CA VAL A 173 1.51 1.68 -16.47
C VAL A 173 0.90 0.88 -17.62
N PHE A 174 -0.38 0.51 -17.52
CA PHE A 174 -1.10 -0.14 -18.61
C PHE A 174 -1.29 0.77 -19.82
N ILE A 175 -1.60 2.05 -19.58
CA ILE A 175 -1.81 3.07 -20.62
C ILE A 175 -0.49 3.67 -21.11
N GLY A 176 0.42 3.93 -20.16
CA GLY A 176 1.63 4.71 -20.35
C GLY A 176 2.73 3.97 -21.08
N SER A 177 3.74 4.72 -21.51
CA SER A 177 4.99 4.17 -22.05
C SER A 177 5.92 3.73 -20.92
N ASP A 178 7.01 3.05 -21.28
CA ASP A 178 8.12 2.70 -20.37
C ASP A 178 8.60 3.91 -19.54
N SER A 179 8.53 5.12 -20.10
CA SER A 179 8.91 6.34 -19.38
C SER A 179 8.02 6.64 -18.17
N VAL A 180 6.72 6.32 -18.25
CA VAL A 180 5.77 6.47 -17.13
C VAL A 180 6.13 5.49 -16.02
N ALA A 181 6.38 4.23 -16.38
CA ALA A 181 6.79 3.20 -15.42
C ALA A 181 8.09 3.56 -14.71
N LEU A 182 9.11 4.04 -15.44
CA LEU A 182 10.38 4.47 -14.84
C LEU A 182 10.21 5.60 -13.83
N ARG A 183 9.37 6.61 -14.10
CA ARG A 183 9.10 7.69 -13.13
C ARG A 183 8.35 7.20 -11.89
N LEU A 184 7.47 6.22 -12.03
CA LEU A 184 6.79 5.60 -10.89
C LEU A 184 7.76 4.72 -10.08
N LEU A 185 8.73 4.08 -10.75
CA LEU A 185 9.81 3.34 -10.09
C LEU A 185 10.80 4.27 -9.37
N GLU A 186 11.01 5.50 -9.84
CA GLU A 186 11.76 6.52 -9.07
C GLU A 186 11.09 6.80 -7.73
N PHE A 187 9.76 6.97 -7.71
CA PHE A 187 9.00 7.11 -6.47
C PHE A 187 9.16 5.87 -5.56
N ALA A 188 9.13 4.66 -6.12
CA ALA A 188 9.40 3.45 -5.35
C ALA A 188 10.83 3.42 -4.77
N ARG A 189 11.83 3.87 -5.55
CA ARG A 189 13.24 3.96 -5.13
C ARG A 189 13.43 4.95 -3.99
N GLU A 190 12.73 6.09 -4.04
CA GLU A 190 12.72 7.12 -3.00
C GLU A 190 12.04 6.62 -1.73
N SER A 191 10.92 5.89 -1.88
CA SER A 191 10.16 5.30 -0.77
C SER A 191 10.95 4.22 -0.02
N ILE A 192 11.68 3.37 -0.75
CA ILE A 192 12.56 2.36 -0.14
C ILE A 192 13.93 2.99 0.13
N ASN A 193 14.09 3.57 1.31
CA ASN A 193 15.34 4.18 1.74
C ASN A 193 16.16 3.26 2.67
N PRO A 194 17.29 2.68 2.21
CA PRO A 194 18.18 1.85 3.02
C PRO A 194 18.68 2.56 4.27
N ASP A 195 18.92 3.88 4.20
CA ASP A 195 19.43 4.63 5.34
C ASP A 195 18.41 4.66 6.48
N SER A 196 17.13 4.89 6.18
CA SER A 196 16.06 4.82 7.18
C SER A 196 15.89 3.41 7.78
N LEU A 197 16.09 2.37 6.97
CA LEU A 197 16.02 0.98 7.44
C LEU A 197 17.21 0.62 8.33
N SER A 198 18.41 1.12 8.00
CA SER A 198 19.64 0.89 8.77
C SER A 198 19.60 1.53 10.16
N LEU A 199 18.82 2.62 10.32
CA LEU A 199 18.66 3.28 11.61
C LEU A 199 17.82 2.44 12.57
N VAL A 200 16.87 1.62 12.07
CA VAL A 200 15.94 0.85 12.90
C VAL A 200 16.66 -0.31 13.58
N SER A 201 16.60 -0.35 14.91
CA SER A 201 17.18 -1.44 15.70
C SER A 201 16.17 -2.57 15.95
N GLN A 202 16.66 -3.76 16.33
CA GLN A 202 15.78 -4.87 16.75
C GLN A 202 14.95 -4.50 17.99
N HIS A 203 15.51 -3.66 18.88
CA HIS A 203 14.79 -3.15 20.05
C HIS A 203 13.66 -2.20 19.61
N ASP A 204 13.91 -1.30 18.65
CA ASP A 204 12.88 -0.40 18.12
C ASP A 204 11.70 -1.20 17.54
N ILE A 205 11.98 -2.30 16.84
CA ILE A 205 10.94 -3.19 16.30
C ILE A 205 10.15 -3.87 17.44
N ALA A 206 10.82 -4.29 18.52
CA ALA A 206 10.14 -4.86 19.68
C ALA A 206 9.21 -3.84 20.35
N VAL A 207 9.66 -2.58 20.49
CA VAL A 207 8.84 -1.48 20.99
C VAL A 207 7.65 -1.21 20.07
N TRP A 208 7.85 -1.22 18.75
CA TRP A 208 6.79 -1.02 17.76
C TRP A 208 5.72 -2.13 17.78
N ARG A 209 6.13 -3.39 18.00
CA ARG A 209 5.20 -4.52 18.16
C ARG A 209 4.45 -4.51 19.49
N THR A 210 4.93 -3.75 20.47
CA THR A 210 4.28 -3.62 21.77
C THR A 210 3.06 -2.70 21.64
N PRO A 211 1.87 -3.10 22.11
CA PRO A 211 0.67 -2.27 22.09
C PRO A 211 0.90 -0.85 22.65
N LYS A 212 0.21 0.15 22.09
CA LYS A 212 0.41 1.57 22.45
C LYS A 212 0.00 1.91 23.88
N ASP A 213 -0.68 1.01 24.58
CA ASP A 213 -1.08 1.11 25.98
C ASP A 213 -0.10 0.42 26.94
N GLN A 214 0.97 -0.17 26.41
CA GLN A 214 1.97 -0.91 27.19
C GLN A 214 3.39 -0.43 26.89
N LEU A 215 4.18 -0.23 27.96
CA LEU A 215 5.63 -0.03 27.86
C LEU A 215 6.33 -1.38 27.74
N LEU A 216 7.33 -1.46 26.86
CA LEU A 216 8.16 -2.66 26.72
C LEU A 216 9.03 -2.85 27.98
N GLU A 217 9.63 -1.76 28.44
CA GLU A 217 10.44 -1.69 29.65
C GLU A 217 9.75 -0.74 30.63
N ASP A 218 9.06 -1.28 31.64
CA ASP A 218 8.47 -0.45 32.70
C ASP A 218 9.54 -0.14 33.76
N PRO A 219 10.04 1.12 33.82
CA PRO A 219 11.14 1.48 34.71
C PRO A 219 10.78 1.33 36.20
N VAL A 220 9.49 1.35 36.55
CA VAL A 220 9.03 1.19 37.93
C VAL A 220 9.12 -0.27 38.35
N VAL A 221 8.60 -1.18 37.51
CA VAL A 221 8.67 -2.64 37.74
C VAL A 221 10.12 -3.11 37.76
N GLU A 222 10.96 -2.55 36.88
CA GLU A 222 12.37 -2.91 36.81
C GLU A 222 13.15 -2.44 38.05
N LYS A 223 12.83 -1.24 38.57
CA LYS A 223 13.36 -0.73 39.84
C LYS A 223 12.92 -1.56 41.05
N GLU A 224 11.72 -2.14 41.03
CA GLU A 224 11.26 -3.06 42.08
C GLU A 224 12.00 -4.40 42.03
N ARG A 225 12.16 -4.98 40.84
CA ARG A 225 12.91 -6.24 40.63
C ARG A 225 14.38 -6.10 41.00
N ALA A 226 15.01 -4.98 40.65
CA ALA A 226 16.40 -4.69 41.01
C ALA A 226 16.61 -4.59 42.54
N LYS A 227 15.60 -4.11 43.28
CA LYS A 227 15.62 -4.07 44.77
C LYS A 227 15.43 -5.45 45.40
N GLN A 228 14.78 -6.39 44.71
CA GLN A 228 14.53 -7.76 45.19
C GLN A 228 15.71 -8.72 44.93
N GLY A 229 16.57 -8.44 43.94
CA GLY A 229 17.68 -9.30 43.48
C GLY A 229 18.84 -9.56 44.45
N GLY A 230 18.71 -9.21 45.74
CA GLY A 230 19.78 -9.32 46.75
C GLY A 230 19.57 -10.38 47.85
N LYS A 231 18.48 -11.16 47.85
CA LYS A 231 18.21 -12.14 48.92
C LYS A 231 17.95 -13.54 48.39
N ASN A 232 18.94 -14.42 48.60
CA ASN A 232 18.77 -15.87 48.61
C ASN A 232 17.56 -16.26 49.47
N LYS A 233 16.63 -17.07 48.94
CA LYS A 233 16.18 -18.35 49.53
C LYS A 233 15.05 -18.99 48.73
N LYS A 234 15.22 -20.29 48.49
CA LYS A 234 14.40 -21.20 47.67
C LYS A 234 12.99 -21.48 48.23
N ASP A 235 12.65 -20.95 49.41
CA ASP A 235 11.35 -21.16 50.07
C ASP A 235 10.46 -19.90 50.13
N ASP A 236 10.99 -18.72 49.76
CA ASP A 236 10.24 -17.45 49.84
C ASP A 236 9.48 -17.12 48.54
N TRP A 237 9.70 -17.87 47.45
CA TRP A 237 9.14 -17.53 46.14
C TRP A 237 7.62 -17.70 46.07
N GLU A 238 7.05 -18.74 46.69
CA GLU A 238 5.59 -18.95 46.69
C GLU A 238 4.84 -17.97 47.60
N ALA A 239 5.49 -17.54 48.69
CA ALA A 239 4.96 -16.53 49.59
C ALA A 239 5.00 -15.15 48.92
N GLN A 240 6.12 -14.79 48.28
CA GLN A 240 6.24 -13.56 47.50
C GLN A 240 5.28 -13.54 46.30
N LEU A 241 5.07 -14.67 45.62
CA LEU A 241 4.13 -14.76 44.51
C LEU A 241 2.66 -14.57 44.97
N ARG A 242 2.28 -15.14 46.12
CA ARG A 242 0.96 -14.90 46.73
C ARG A 242 0.80 -13.46 47.21
N GLU A 243 1.86 -12.85 47.76
CA GLU A 243 1.84 -11.46 48.22
C GLU A 243 1.75 -10.48 47.04
N GLU A 244 2.44 -10.76 45.93
CA GLU A 244 2.33 -9.98 44.68
C GLU A 244 0.95 -10.09 44.03
N LEU A 245 0.32 -11.27 44.06
CA LEU A 245 -1.07 -11.46 43.61
C LEU A 245 -2.07 -10.71 44.50
N ALA A 246 -1.86 -10.71 45.82
CA ALA A 246 -2.68 -9.96 46.77
C ALA A 246 -2.52 -8.43 46.62
N ARG A 247 -1.30 -7.95 46.32
CA ARG A 247 -1.00 -6.52 46.10
C ARG A 247 -1.58 -6.00 44.78
N LYS A 248 -1.65 -6.85 43.75
CA LYS A 248 -2.25 -6.52 42.44
C LYS A 248 -3.77 -6.40 42.49
N HIS A 249 -4.44 -7.02 43.47
CA HIS A 249 -5.90 -7.05 43.54
C HIS A 249 -6.56 -5.87 44.27
N ASN A 250 -5.83 -4.98 44.97
CA ASN A 250 -6.52 -4.06 45.90
C ASN A 250 -5.98 -2.64 46.10
N LYS A 251 -5.08 -2.12 45.26
CA LYS A 251 -4.77 -0.67 45.27
C LYS A 251 -4.08 -0.25 43.97
N VAL A 252 -4.71 0.68 43.24
CA VAL A 252 -4.02 1.50 42.24
C VAL A 252 -2.93 2.26 42.99
N ARG A 253 -1.70 1.75 42.90
CA ARG A 253 -0.53 2.39 43.51
C ARG A 253 -0.37 3.74 42.82
N LYS A 254 -0.61 4.83 43.55
CA LYS A 254 -0.31 6.18 43.04
C LYS A 254 1.20 6.25 42.83
N LEU A 255 1.62 6.42 41.58
CA LEU A 255 3.00 6.69 41.22
C LEU A 255 3.44 7.97 41.93
N THR A 256 4.64 7.96 42.49
CA THR A 256 5.26 9.19 43.01
C THR A 256 5.59 10.12 41.84
N SER A 257 5.73 11.43 42.09
CA SER A 257 6.06 12.40 41.02
C SER A 257 7.32 12.02 40.25
N GLU A 258 8.33 11.49 40.94
CA GLU A 258 9.58 11.01 40.33
C GLU A 258 9.36 9.76 39.47
N GLU A 259 8.50 8.82 39.90
CA GLU A 259 8.15 7.64 39.13
C GLU A 259 7.34 7.99 37.88
N GLN A 260 6.44 8.97 37.99
CA GLN A 260 5.68 9.47 36.85
C GLN A 260 6.60 10.09 35.80
N GLU A 261 7.55 10.93 36.20
CA GLU A 261 8.53 11.51 35.26
C GLU A 261 9.39 10.44 34.56
N MET A 262 9.75 9.35 35.24
CA MET A 262 10.49 8.25 34.63
C MET A 262 9.64 7.51 33.58
N VAL A 263 8.38 7.25 33.89
CA VAL A 263 7.41 6.63 32.96
C VAL A 263 7.18 7.52 31.75
N ASP A 264 6.98 8.83 31.94
CA ASP A 264 6.75 9.78 30.85
C ASP A 264 7.98 9.90 29.93
N LYS A 265 9.19 9.91 30.52
CA LYS A 265 10.46 9.88 29.75
C LYS A 265 10.60 8.61 28.92
N GLN A 266 10.18 7.46 29.45
CA GLN A 266 10.22 6.20 28.71
C GLN A 266 9.19 6.19 27.59
N TRP A 267 7.96 6.66 27.83
CA TRP A 267 6.95 6.83 26.78
C TRP A 267 7.45 7.70 25.63
N ALA A 268 8.12 8.82 25.93
CA ALA A 268 8.67 9.69 24.90
C ALA A 268 9.71 8.96 24.03
N LYS A 269 10.60 8.17 24.64
CA LYS A 269 11.59 7.35 23.91
C LYS A 269 10.93 6.29 23.06
N GLU A 270 9.99 5.54 23.63
CA GLU A 270 9.30 4.47 22.91
C GLU A 270 8.45 5.02 21.77
N ASN A 271 7.77 6.16 21.96
CA ASN A 271 6.99 6.80 20.90
C ASN A 271 7.87 7.29 19.75
N ALA A 272 9.06 7.82 20.05
CA ALA A 272 10.03 8.16 19.01
C ALA A 272 10.50 6.92 18.24
N ALA A 273 10.76 5.81 18.94
CA ALA A 273 11.09 4.53 18.30
C ALA A 273 9.94 4.01 17.43
N ARG A 274 8.70 4.06 17.92
CA ARG A 274 7.49 3.68 17.15
C ARG A 274 7.35 4.50 15.88
N ALA A 275 7.47 5.83 15.96
CA ALA A 275 7.35 6.72 14.80
C ALA A 275 8.43 6.44 13.75
N LYS A 276 9.66 6.17 14.20
CA LYS A 276 10.79 5.82 13.33
C LYS A 276 10.57 4.49 12.60
N VAL A 277 10.12 3.45 13.31
CA VAL A 277 9.80 2.15 12.71
C VAL A 277 8.62 2.28 11.75
N GLU A 278 7.58 3.01 12.13
CA GLU A 278 6.40 3.25 11.30
C GLU A 278 6.78 3.93 9.98
N ALA A 279 7.61 4.98 10.01
CA ALA A 279 8.08 5.66 8.82
C ALA A 279 8.87 4.71 7.89
N ALA A 280 9.75 3.87 8.45
CA ALA A 280 10.53 2.90 7.68
C ALA A 280 9.65 1.79 7.08
N TYR A 281 8.70 1.26 7.86
CA TYR A 281 7.72 0.26 7.41
C TYR A 281 6.83 0.81 6.30
N HIS A 282 6.37 2.05 6.47
CA HIS A 282 5.51 2.73 5.52
C HIS A 282 6.21 2.95 4.19
N GLY A 283 7.42 3.52 4.19
CA GLY A 283 8.22 3.71 2.97
C GLY A 283 8.50 2.40 2.24
N LEU A 284 8.85 1.34 2.99
CA LEU A 284 9.06 0.00 2.44
C LEU A 284 7.78 -0.56 1.80
N THR A 285 6.64 -0.45 2.49
CA THR A 285 5.35 -0.95 1.99
C THR A 285 4.89 -0.17 0.76
N CYS A 286 5.04 1.15 0.74
CA CYS A 286 4.70 2.00 -0.40
C CYS A 286 5.54 1.65 -1.63
N GLY A 287 6.85 1.54 -1.47
CA GLY A 287 7.74 1.19 -2.57
C GLY A 287 7.47 -0.20 -3.13
N LEU A 288 7.27 -1.20 -2.27
CA LEU A 288 6.94 -2.57 -2.71
C LEU A 288 5.56 -2.65 -3.37
N ALA A 289 4.57 -1.89 -2.89
CA ALA A 289 3.25 -1.81 -3.53
C ALA A 289 3.34 -1.16 -4.91
N THR A 290 4.13 -0.09 -5.05
CA THR A 290 4.39 0.58 -6.33
C THR A 290 5.05 -0.37 -7.33
N VAL A 291 6.10 -1.09 -6.91
CA VAL A 291 6.76 -2.09 -7.76
C VAL A 291 5.77 -3.16 -8.23
N ARG A 292 4.96 -3.72 -7.31
CA ARG A 292 3.94 -4.72 -7.69
C ARG A 292 2.90 -4.14 -8.64
N ALA A 293 2.47 -2.90 -8.43
CA ALA A 293 1.51 -2.23 -9.30
C ALA A 293 2.08 -2.04 -10.72
N VAL A 294 3.34 -1.65 -10.85
CA VAL A 294 4.04 -1.56 -12.14
C VAL A 294 4.07 -2.92 -12.83
N VAL A 295 4.50 -3.97 -12.13
CA VAL A 295 4.57 -5.33 -12.68
C VAL A 295 3.20 -5.84 -13.13
N ARG A 296 2.17 -5.60 -12.33
CA ARG A 296 0.80 -6.04 -12.60
C ARG A 296 0.08 -5.19 -13.66
N GLY A 297 0.53 -3.95 -13.87
CA GLY A 297 -0.01 -3.06 -14.89
C GLY A 297 0.35 -3.52 -16.30
N SER A 298 1.62 -3.90 -16.51
CA SER A 298 2.06 -4.47 -17.78
C SER A 298 3.31 -5.34 -17.58
N LEU A 299 3.19 -6.64 -17.86
CA LEU A 299 4.32 -7.57 -17.82
C LEU A 299 5.38 -7.23 -18.88
N SER A 300 4.96 -6.71 -20.03
CA SER A 300 5.86 -6.26 -21.10
C SER A 300 6.72 -5.08 -20.64
N VAL A 301 6.11 -4.05 -20.07
CA VAL A 301 6.85 -2.87 -19.55
C VAL A 301 7.71 -3.27 -18.35
N ALA A 302 7.22 -4.18 -17.51
CA ALA A 302 8.01 -4.69 -16.40
C ALA A 302 9.25 -5.47 -16.86
N SER A 303 9.16 -6.22 -17.97
CA SER A 303 10.31 -6.91 -18.57
C SER A 303 11.36 -5.91 -19.06
N THR A 304 10.95 -4.82 -19.73
CA THR A 304 11.89 -3.78 -20.19
C THR A 304 12.55 -3.04 -19.01
N CYS A 305 11.83 -2.90 -17.89
CA CYS A 305 12.32 -2.24 -16.68
C CYS A 305 12.95 -3.19 -15.64
N MET A 306 13.22 -4.46 -15.99
CA MET A 306 13.62 -5.49 -15.04
C MET A 306 14.86 -5.13 -14.21
N LEU A 307 15.85 -4.46 -14.82
CA LEU A 307 17.06 -4.03 -14.12
C LEU A 307 16.73 -3.08 -12.97
N GLU A 308 15.85 -2.10 -13.19
CA GLU A 308 15.45 -1.14 -12.17
C GLU A 308 14.59 -1.80 -11.08
N LEU A 309 13.70 -2.72 -11.45
CA LEU A 309 12.93 -3.51 -10.48
C LEU A 309 13.86 -4.31 -9.55
N VAL A 310 14.89 -4.96 -10.12
CA VAL A 310 15.91 -5.70 -9.35
C VAL A 310 16.71 -4.77 -8.46
N ARG A 311 17.14 -3.60 -8.93
CA ARG A 311 17.84 -2.61 -8.11
C ARG A 311 17.00 -2.14 -6.92
N ILE A 312 15.74 -1.82 -7.16
CA ILE A 312 14.84 -1.34 -6.10
C ILE A 312 14.58 -2.44 -5.07
N VAL A 313 14.19 -3.64 -5.50
CA VAL A 313 13.78 -4.71 -4.57
C VAL A 313 14.98 -5.45 -3.99
N VAL A 314 15.91 -5.90 -4.83
CA VAL A 314 17.03 -6.72 -4.37
C VAL A 314 18.11 -5.86 -3.71
N GLU A 315 18.55 -4.77 -4.35
CA GLU A 315 19.65 -3.99 -3.77
C GLU A 315 19.18 -3.15 -2.58
N ARG A 316 18.02 -2.49 -2.65
CA ARG A 316 17.58 -1.58 -1.57
C ARG A 316 16.77 -2.30 -0.49
N ALA A 317 15.70 -3.02 -0.85
CA ALA A 317 14.85 -3.65 0.15
C ALA A 317 15.51 -4.88 0.79
N VAL A 318 16.09 -5.77 -0.01
CA VAL A 318 16.64 -7.06 0.43
C VAL A 318 18.06 -6.91 0.99
N ILE A 319 19.01 -6.38 0.20
CA ILE A 319 20.41 -6.26 0.60
C ILE A 319 20.59 -5.06 1.54
N GLY A 320 20.10 -3.89 1.14
CA GLY A 320 20.26 -2.64 1.89
C GLY A 320 19.52 -2.65 3.23
N GLY A 321 18.31 -3.20 3.27
CA GLY A 321 17.54 -3.29 4.52
C GLY A 321 17.76 -4.56 5.35
N GLY A 322 18.33 -5.62 4.76
CA GLY A 322 18.72 -6.84 5.46
C GLY A 322 17.62 -7.43 6.37
N SER A 323 17.99 -7.84 7.58
CA SER A 323 17.06 -8.46 8.55
C SER A 323 15.94 -7.53 9.03
N VAL A 324 16.14 -6.20 8.94
CA VAL A 324 15.11 -5.23 9.33
C VAL A 324 13.95 -5.28 8.34
N SER A 325 14.25 -5.24 7.04
CA SER A 325 13.24 -5.37 5.99
C SER A 325 12.43 -6.66 6.09
N GLU A 326 13.07 -7.79 6.42
CA GLU A 326 12.36 -9.06 6.67
C GLU A 326 11.42 -8.94 7.87
N ALA A 327 11.90 -8.41 8.99
CA ALA A 327 11.13 -8.30 10.22
C ALA A 327 9.92 -7.36 10.09
N LEU A 328 10.01 -6.37 9.19
CA LEU A 328 8.96 -5.40 8.91
C LEU A 328 8.01 -5.85 7.79
N ALA A 329 8.52 -6.35 6.66
CA ALA A 329 7.72 -6.58 5.46
C ALA A 329 8.13 -7.84 4.66
N GLY A 330 8.66 -8.88 5.31
CA GLY A 330 9.15 -10.08 4.63
C GLY A 330 8.16 -10.76 3.67
N GLU A 331 6.88 -10.80 4.03
CA GLU A 331 5.80 -11.32 3.16
C GLU A 331 5.62 -10.44 1.91
N ALA A 332 5.54 -9.11 2.07
CA ALA A 332 5.41 -8.19 0.95
C ALA A 332 6.62 -8.26 0.00
N ILE A 333 7.83 -8.43 0.52
CA ILE A 333 9.05 -8.61 -0.28
C ILE A 333 8.97 -9.90 -1.09
N ARG A 334 8.59 -11.02 -0.46
CA ARG A 334 8.42 -12.31 -1.13
C ARG A 334 7.40 -12.20 -2.26
N ASP A 335 6.24 -11.62 -1.98
CA ASP A 335 5.17 -11.49 -2.97
C ASP A 335 5.59 -10.58 -4.15
N THR A 336 6.37 -9.54 -3.85
CA THR A 336 6.93 -8.64 -4.88
C THR A 336 7.91 -9.38 -5.79
N LEU A 337 8.82 -10.18 -5.23
CA LEU A 337 9.76 -11.00 -6.01
C LEU A 337 9.03 -12.04 -6.87
N LEU A 338 7.96 -12.65 -6.34
CA LEU A 338 7.13 -13.58 -7.10
C LEU A 338 6.42 -12.88 -8.26
N ASP A 339 5.89 -11.67 -8.06
CA ASP A 339 5.29 -10.90 -9.15
C ASP A 339 6.35 -10.53 -10.20
N MET A 340 7.51 -10.01 -9.80
CA MET A 340 8.61 -9.70 -10.73
C MET A 340 9.03 -10.91 -11.56
N SER A 341 9.05 -12.10 -10.96
CA SER A 341 9.41 -13.33 -11.69
C SER A 341 8.48 -13.66 -12.86
N LYS A 342 7.23 -13.16 -12.83
CA LYS A 342 6.26 -13.34 -13.94
C LYS A 342 6.62 -12.50 -15.15
N ALA A 343 7.30 -11.37 -14.95
CA ALA A 343 7.78 -10.48 -16.00
C ALA A 343 9.19 -10.84 -16.51
N ALA A 344 9.85 -11.84 -15.92
CA ALA A 344 11.15 -12.31 -16.38
C ALA A 344 11.00 -13.20 -17.63
N ASP A 345 11.31 -12.64 -18.79
CA ASP A 345 11.34 -13.39 -20.05
C ASP A 345 12.42 -14.49 -20.02
N GLY A 346 12.09 -15.66 -20.58
CA GLY A 346 13.00 -16.81 -20.65
C GLY A 346 13.20 -17.58 -19.34
N LEU A 347 12.59 -17.14 -18.23
CA LEU A 347 12.61 -17.88 -16.98
C LEU A 347 11.45 -18.88 -16.90
N GLU A 348 11.80 -20.17 -16.95
CA GLU A 348 10.83 -21.27 -16.81
C GLU A 348 10.02 -21.12 -15.51
N GLU A 349 8.71 -21.31 -15.60
CA GLU A 349 7.78 -21.10 -14.48
C GLU A 349 8.14 -21.96 -13.26
N ALA A 350 8.61 -23.18 -13.48
CA ALA A 350 9.06 -24.10 -12.44
C ALA A 350 10.28 -23.57 -11.64
N LEU A 351 11.09 -22.68 -12.23
CA LEU A 351 12.30 -22.13 -11.62
C LEU A 351 12.07 -20.80 -10.90
N ARG A 352 10.96 -20.11 -11.16
CA ARG A 352 10.63 -18.80 -10.57
C ARG A 352 10.62 -18.83 -9.04
N THR A 353 9.85 -19.75 -8.46
CA THR A 353 9.74 -19.91 -7.01
C THR A 353 11.06 -20.36 -6.36
N PRO A 354 11.77 -21.40 -6.88
CA PRO A 354 13.08 -21.78 -6.35
C PRO A 354 14.12 -20.66 -6.36
N ILE A 355 14.19 -19.85 -7.42
CA ILE A 355 15.14 -18.73 -7.51
C ILE A 355 14.78 -17.61 -6.53
N ALA A 356 13.50 -17.21 -6.48
CA ALA A 356 13.03 -16.22 -5.51
C ALA A 356 13.35 -16.67 -4.08
N MET A 357 13.10 -17.94 -3.74
CA MET A 357 13.47 -18.51 -2.45
C MET A 357 14.98 -18.56 -2.23
N GLY A 358 15.77 -18.86 -3.26
CA GLY A 358 17.22 -18.85 -3.20
C GLY A 358 17.79 -17.47 -2.89
N LEU A 359 17.25 -16.42 -3.51
CA LEU A 359 17.61 -15.03 -3.23
C LEU A 359 17.24 -14.64 -1.80
N LEU A 360 16.03 -14.97 -1.36
CA LEU A 360 15.59 -14.72 0.03
C LEU A 360 16.49 -15.45 1.02
N ARG A 361 16.80 -16.73 0.81
CA ARG A 361 17.71 -17.50 1.68
C ARG A 361 19.12 -16.93 1.71
N ARG A 362 19.66 -16.50 0.57
CA ARG A 362 20.99 -15.87 0.48
C ARG A 362 21.04 -14.56 1.27
N ALA A 363 19.98 -13.77 1.20
CA ALA A 363 19.83 -12.56 1.99
C ALA A 363 19.44 -12.84 3.46
N ARG A 364 19.31 -14.12 3.85
CA ARG A 364 18.88 -14.60 5.17
C ARG A 364 17.45 -14.21 5.54
N LEU A 365 16.61 -13.89 4.56
CA LEU A 365 15.25 -13.36 4.70
C LEU A 365 14.13 -14.42 4.72
N CYS A 366 14.46 -15.72 4.65
CA CYS A 366 13.47 -16.77 4.76
C CYS A 366 14.07 -18.08 5.30
N GLN A 367 13.55 -18.56 6.44
CA GLN A 367 13.94 -19.85 7.05
C GLN A 367 12.91 -20.98 6.85
N ARG A 368 11.73 -20.68 6.28
CA ARG A 368 10.64 -21.65 6.08
C ARG A 368 10.58 -22.12 4.63
N ASP A 369 10.47 -23.43 4.44
CA ASP A 369 10.18 -24.03 3.13
C ASP A 369 8.69 -23.88 2.82
N PRO A 370 8.31 -23.53 1.58
CA PRO A 370 6.91 -23.52 1.19
C PRO A 370 6.36 -24.96 1.15
N PRO A 371 5.07 -25.16 1.47
CA PRO A 371 4.44 -26.46 1.35
C PRO A 371 4.52 -26.96 -0.10
N GLY A 372 5.11 -28.14 -0.32
CA GLY A 372 5.18 -28.80 -1.63
C GLY A 372 6.53 -28.70 -2.37
N LEU A 373 7.55 -28.02 -1.82
CA LEU A 373 8.88 -27.95 -2.45
C LEU A 373 9.70 -29.23 -2.19
N ALA A 374 9.39 -30.30 -2.92
CA ALA A 374 10.22 -31.49 -2.99
C ALA A 374 11.10 -31.41 -4.25
N VAL A 375 12.42 -31.30 -4.07
CA VAL A 375 13.35 -31.36 -5.19
C VAL A 375 13.54 -32.83 -5.55
N ARG A 376 13.12 -33.23 -6.76
CA ARG A 376 13.39 -34.57 -7.28
C ARG A 376 14.86 -34.60 -7.71
N VAL A 377 15.71 -35.22 -6.89
CA VAL A 377 17.11 -35.46 -7.23
C VAL A 377 17.13 -36.69 -8.13
N HIS A 378 17.49 -36.52 -9.41
CA HIS A 378 17.79 -37.65 -10.27
C HIS A 378 19.11 -38.26 -9.82
N GLY A 379 19.03 -39.44 -9.19
CA GLY A 379 20.18 -40.30 -9.02
C GLY A 379 20.71 -40.74 -10.39
N GLY A 380 22.03 -40.85 -10.53
CA GLY A 380 22.65 -41.37 -11.74
C GLY A 380 22.12 -42.76 -12.13
N PRO A 381 22.41 -43.23 -13.36
CA PRO A 381 21.85 -44.46 -13.91
C PRO A 381 22.06 -45.64 -12.95
N GLY A 382 20.94 -46.16 -12.42
CA GLY A 382 20.92 -47.24 -11.42
C GLY A 382 20.32 -46.87 -10.06
N HIS A 383 20.05 -45.60 -9.77
CA HIS A 383 19.42 -45.17 -8.51
C HIS A 383 17.98 -44.67 -8.69
N ALA A 384 17.06 -45.19 -7.88
CA ALA A 384 15.67 -44.73 -7.83
C ALA A 384 15.61 -43.24 -7.44
N SER A 385 14.72 -42.49 -8.10
CA SER A 385 14.49 -41.07 -7.78
C SER A 385 13.86 -40.96 -6.39
N VAL A 386 14.54 -40.30 -5.46
CA VAL A 386 14.04 -40.07 -4.10
C VAL A 386 13.56 -38.62 -3.99
N LEU A 387 12.33 -38.43 -3.53
CA LEU A 387 11.82 -37.13 -3.13
C LEU A 387 12.44 -36.77 -1.78
N GLN A 388 13.31 -35.77 -1.73
CA GLN A 388 13.88 -35.28 -0.48
C GLN A 388 13.37 -33.87 -0.17
N PRO A 389 13.06 -33.58 1.11
CA PRO A 389 12.83 -32.20 1.55
C PRO A 389 14.12 -31.40 1.39
N ALA A 390 14.02 -30.19 0.84
CA ALA A 390 15.17 -29.33 0.46
C ALA A 390 16.19 -29.10 1.59
N ARG A 391 15.78 -29.24 2.85
CA ARG A 391 16.60 -29.10 4.06
C ARG A 391 17.72 -30.13 4.22
N GLN A 392 17.70 -31.25 3.49
CA GLN A 392 18.70 -32.33 3.60
C GLN A 392 19.87 -32.22 2.61
N LEU A 393 19.86 -31.25 1.69
CA LEU A 393 21.00 -30.98 0.81
C LEU A 393 22.07 -30.18 1.57
N ARG A 394 22.83 -30.85 2.44
CA ARG A 394 24.14 -30.33 2.89
C ARG A 394 25.16 -30.60 1.78
N ALA A 395 25.63 -29.56 1.12
CA ALA A 395 26.82 -29.68 0.27
C ALA A 395 28.04 -29.95 1.16
N PRO A 396 28.83 -31.02 0.93
CA PRO A 396 30.17 -31.11 1.51
C PRO A 396 31.04 -29.99 0.90
N ALA A 397 31.71 -29.25 1.76
CA ALA A 397 32.63 -28.19 1.39
C ALA A 397 33.92 -28.78 0.78
N THR A 398 33.85 -29.27 -0.45
CA THR A 398 34.95 -29.48 -1.42
C THR A 398 34.45 -30.37 -2.56
N ALA A 399 33.95 -29.76 -3.64
CA ALA A 399 33.99 -30.29 -5.01
C ALA A 399 33.26 -29.32 -5.95
N PHE A 400 34.02 -28.44 -6.61
CA PHE A 400 33.53 -27.75 -7.81
C PHE A 400 33.43 -28.80 -8.95
N GLY A 401 32.25 -29.39 -9.11
CA GLY A 401 31.89 -30.17 -10.30
C GLY A 401 31.02 -29.30 -11.22
N ARG A 402 31.44 -29.17 -12.49
CA ARG A 402 30.69 -28.50 -13.56
C ARG A 402 29.21 -28.88 -13.54
N VAL A 403 28.32 -27.91 -13.38
CA VAL A 403 26.91 -28.06 -13.77
C VAL A 403 26.88 -27.97 -15.29
N GLN A 404 26.90 -29.10 -15.98
CA GLN A 404 26.56 -29.15 -17.40
C GLN A 404 25.03 -29.10 -17.53
N LEU A 405 24.53 -27.99 -18.05
CA LEU A 405 23.14 -27.85 -18.51
C LEU A 405 22.97 -28.72 -19.76
N PHE A 406 22.22 -29.82 -19.64
CA PHE A 406 21.72 -30.57 -20.80
C PHE A 406 20.45 -29.88 -21.30
N VAL A 407 20.54 -29.21 -22.44
CA VAL A 407 19.37 -28.78 -23.22
C VAL A 407 19.02 -29.91 -24.18
N PRO A 408 17.82 -30.52 -24.09
CA PRO A 408 17.40 -31.46 -25.12
C PRO A 408 17.04 -30.67 -26.39
N VAL A 409 17.85 -30.82 -27.43
CA VAL A 409 17.49 -30.39 -28.79
C VAL A 409 16.48 -31.40 -29.32
N HIS A 410 15.25 -30.97 -29.59
CA HIS A 410 14.30 -31.77 -30.36
C HIS A 410 14.79 -31.85 -31.80
N ALA A 411 15.20 -33.05 -32.22
CA ALA A 411 15.36 -33.39 -33.62
C ALA A 411 13.97 -33.62 -34.22
N GLY A 412 13.52 -32.68 -35.04
CA GLY A 412 12.23 -32.75 -35.72
C GLY A 412 11.84 -31.40 -36.28
N ASP A 413 12.64 -30.91 -37.24
CA ASP A 413 12.19 -30.24 -38.46
C ASP A 413 13.42 -29.97 -39.33
N LEU A 414 13.51 -30.75 -40.42
CA LEU A 414 14.40 -30.59 -41.57
C LEU A 414 13.59 -29.91 -42.68
#